data_AF-A0A6J6P0M3-F1
#
_entry.id   AF-A0A6J6P0M3-F1
#
_cell.length_a   1.000
_cell.length_b   1.000
_cell.length_c   1.000
_cell.angle_alpha   90.00
_cell.angle_beta   90.00
_cell.angle_gamma   90.00
#
_symmetry.space_group_name_H-M   'P 1'
#
loop_
_entity.id
_entity.type
_entity.pdbx_description
1 polymer ?
#
loop_
_entity_poly.entity_id
_entity_poly.type
_entity_poly.pdbx_seq_one_letter_code
_entity_poly.pdbx_strand_id
1 'polypeptide(L)'
;MAHNGSLIPVKGKDIMVQAWYQGGFSVFDFTDSANPTELAFWDRGAISQTEMVLGGAWSVYWYNGYIYSSDITRGLEVFAIDDPIVNGAKKVKMGTFNAQSQPSYNG
;
A
#
# COMPACT_ATOMS: atom_id res chain seq x y z
N MET A 1 10.08 -2.39 9.93
CA MET A 1 9.24 -3.58 10.20
C MET A 1 8.09 -3.56 9.20
N ALA A 2 7.78 -4.69 8.57
CA ALA A 2 6.56 -4.81 7.77
C ALA A 2 5.34 -4.78 8.69
N HIS A 3 4.30 -4.03 8.33
CA HIS A 3 3.01 -4.09 9.01
C HIS A 3 1.90 -4.48 8.04
N ASN A 4 0.73 -3.84 8.07
CA ASN A 4 -0.40 -4.29 7.27
C ASN A 4 -0.37 -3.68 5.86
N GLY A 5 -0.61 -4.53 4.87
CA GLY A 5 -0.73 -4.17 3.47
C GLY A 5 -1.93 -4.84 2.79
N SER A 6 -2.12 -4.58 1.51
CA SER A 6 -3.07 -5.33 0.67
C SER A 6 -2.60 -5.50 -0.75
N LEU A 7 -3.17 -6.50 -1.41
CA LEU A 7 -3.04 -6.60 -2.86
C LEU A 7 -3.73 -5.43 -3.57
N ILE A 8 -3.22 -5.11 -4.75
CA ILE A 8 -3.82 -4.20 -5.72
C ILE A 8 -4.39 -5.06 -6.86
N PRO A 9 -5.69 -4.94 -7.20
CA PRO A 9 -6.37 -5.85 -8.12
C PRO A 9 -6.04 -5.57 -9.58
N VAL A 10 -4.83 -5.93 -10.00
CA VAL A 10 -4.38 -5.87 -11.39
C VAL A 10 -4.48 -7.27 -12.00
N LYS A 11 -5.20 -7.39 -13.12
CA LYS A 11 -5.41 -8.69 -13.77
C LYS A 11 -4.08 -9.31 -14.19
N GLY A 12 -3.82 -10.53 -13.72
CA GLY A 12 -2.63 -11.31 -14.08
C GLY A 12 -1.34 -10.82 -13.44
N LYS A 13 -1.44 -10.00 -12.38
CA LYS A 13 -0.29 -9.53 -11.61
C LYS A 13 -0.55 -9.67 -10.12
N ASP A 14 0.52 -9.94 -9.39
CA ASP A 14 0.54 -9.91 -7.94
C ASP A 14 1.26 -8.64 -7.50
N ILE A 15 0.47 -7.59 -7.23
CA ILE A 15 0.98 -6.29 -6.77
C ILE A 15 0.50 -6.04 -5.35
N MET A 16 1.41 -5.62 -4.48
CA MET A 16 1.16 -5.33 -3.07
C MET A 16 1.38 -3.84 -2.80
N VAL A 17 0.57 -3.25 -1.92
CA VAL A 17 0.93 -2.04 -1.18
C VAL A 17 1.20 -2.42 0.28
N GLN A 18 2.34 -1.99 0.82
CA GLN A 18 2.86 -2.48 2.10
C GLN A 18 3.41 -1.35 2.98
N ALA A 19 2.99 -1.32 4.24
CA ALA A 19 3.41 -0.33 5.23
C ALA A 19 4.69 -0.75 5.96
N TRP A 20 5.51 0.25 6.31
CA TRP A 20 6.86 0.11 6.87
C TRP A 20 7.14 1.02 8.08
N TYR A 21 6.15 1.35 8.92
CA TYR A 21 6.28 2.35 9.99
C TYR A 21 6.91 3.65 9.47
N GLN A 22 7.99 4.13 10.10
CA GLN A 22 8.68 5.36 9.71
C GLN A 22 9.32 5.30 8.32
N GLY A 23 9.42 4.11 7.70
CA GLY A 23 9.80 3.98 6.28
C GLY A 23 8.64 4.21 5.31
N GLY A 24 7.47 4.63 5.80
CA GLY A 24 6.30 4.92 4.99
C GLY A 24 5.66 3.68 4.38
N PHE A 25 5.45 3.66 3.06
CA PHE A 25 4.95 2.48 2.35
C PHE A 25 5.59 2.33 0.97
N SER A 26 5.57 1.11 0.44
CA SER A 26 5.93 0.83 -0.95
C SER A 26 4.84 0.05 -1.68
N VAL A 27 4.80 0.23 -3.01
CA VAL A 27 4.01 -0.53 -3.97
C VAL A 27 4.99 -1.34 -4.80
N PHE A 28 4.83 -2.65 -4.85
CA PHE A 28 5.73 -3.54 -5.58
C PHE A 28 5.00 -4.65 -6.32
N ASP A 29 5.53 -5.02 -7.49
CA ASP A 29 5.12 -6.18 -8.27
C ASP A 29 5.97 -7.38 -7.84
N PHE A 30 5.32 -8.43 -7.36
CA PHE A 30 5.94 -9.69 -6.97
C PHE A 30 5.38 -10.89 -7.74
N THR A 31 4.79 -10.63 -8.92
CA THR A 31 4.28 -11.67 -9.83
C THR A 31 5.36 -12.72 -10.13
N ASP A 32 6.62 -12.29 -10.29
CA ASP A 32 7.78 -13.15 -10.11
C ASP A 32 8.37 -12.91 -8.72
N SER A 33 8.04 -13.79 -7.77
CA SER A 33 8.48 -13.64 -6.38
C SER A 33 9.99 -13.83 -6.20
N ALA A 34 10.70 -14.39 -7.19
CA ALA A 34 12.16 -14.47 -7.16
C ALA A 34 12.83 -13.13 -7.55
N ASN A 35 12.11 -12.26 -8.27
CA ASN A 35 12.62 -10.98 -8.77
C ASN A 35 11.57 -9.85 -8.57
N PRO A 36 11.20 -9.53 -7.32
CA PRO A 36 10.22 -8.47 -7.06
C PRO A 36 10.76 -7.11 -7.51
N THR A 37 9.88 -6.27 -8.04
CA THR A 37 10.22 -4.91 -8.52
C THR A 37 9.38 -3.87 -7.80
N GLU A 38 10.03 -2.88 -7.19
CA GLU A 38 9.33 -1.73 -6.61
C GLU A 38 8.81 -0.81 -7.72
N LEU A 39 7.53 -0.44 -7.64
CA LEU A 39 6.85 0.43 -8.60
C LEU A 39 6.75 1.87 -8.09
N ALA A 40 6.52 2.04 -6.79
CA ALA A 40 6.43 3.33 -6.15
C ALA A 40 6.71 3.21 -4.66
N PHE A 41 7.11 4.31 -4.04
CA PHE A 41 7.19 4.42 -2.59
C PHE A 41 6.76 5.81 -2.14
N TRP A 42 6.44 5.92 -0.86
CA TRP A 42 6.27 7.19 -0.19
C TRP A 42 6.92 7.10 1.19
N ASP A 43 7.79 8.05 1.49
CA ASP A 43 8.40 8.25 2.80
C ASP A 43 8.40 9.74 3.12
N ARG A 44 8.08 10.08 4.35
CA ARG A 44 8.05 11.45 4.89
C ARG A 44 9.35 11.85 5.57
N GLY A 45 10.28 10.91 5.73
CA GLY A 45 11.49 11.06 6.53
C GLY A 45 11.23 10.89 8.03
N ALA A 46 12.32 10.93 8.80
CA ALA A 46 12.28 10.73 10.24
C ALA A 46 11.44 11.78 10.97
N ILE A 47 10.68 11.36 11.98
CA ILE A 47 9.88 12.27 12.81
C ILE A 47 10.78 13.17 13.67
N SER A 48 11.89 12.62 14.15
CA SER A 48 12.94 13.33 14.88
C SER A 48 14.30 12.90 14.36
N GLN A 49 15.25 13.83 14.27
CA GLN A 49 16.63 13.54 13.89
C GLN A 49 17.49 13.09 15.07
N THR A 50 17.02 13.31 16.30
CA THR A 50 17.83 13.13 17.51
C THR A 50 17.26 12.09 18.46
N GLU A 51 16.01 11.66 18.26
CA GLU A 51 15.31 10.75 19.18
C GLU A 51 14.54 9.67 18.41
N MET A 52 14.45 8.48 18.99
CA MET A 52 13.60 7.41 18.45
C MET A 52 12.15 7.64 18.87
N VAL A 53 11.32 7.99 17.90
CA VAL A 53 9.88 8.23 18.09
C VAL A 53 9.10 7.14 17.38
N LEU A 54 8.09 6.56 18.06
CA LEU A 54 7.16 5.64 17.41
C LEU A 54 6.29 6.44 16.42
N GLY A 55 6.26 6.01 15.16
CA GLY A 55 5.37 6.62 14.18
C GLY A 55 5.46 6.01 12.78
N GLY A 56 4.82 6.69 11.83
CA GLY A 56 4.74 6.27 10.44
C GLY A 56 3.53 5.37 10.14
N ALA A 57 3.52 4.78 8.94
CA ALA A 57 2.38 4.02 8.44
C ALA A 57 2.21 2.69 9.21
N TRP A 58 1.07 2.54 9.89
CA TRP A 58 0.67 1.29 10.55
C TRP A 58 -0.03 0.35 9.57
N SER A 59 -0.84 0.89 8.67
CA SER A 59 -1.60 0.09 7.70
C SER A 59 -1.78 0.86 6.42
N VAL A 60 -1.62 0.18 5.29
CA VAL A 60 -1.83 0.77 3.97
C VAL A 60 -2.62 -0.17 3.09
N TYR A 61 -3.66 0.35 2.44
CA TYR A 61 -4.62 -0.48 1.70
C TYR A 61 -5.04 0.16 0.40
N TRP A 62 -5.24 -0.67 -0.63
CA TRP A 62 -5.91 -0.26 -1.85
C TRP A 62 -7.42 -0.31 -1.68
N TYR A 63 -8.11 0.77 -2.05
CA TYR A 63 -9.56 0.75 -2.16
C TYR A 63 -10.05 1.65 -3.28
N ASN A 64 -10.73 1.05 -4.26
CA ASN A 64 -11.46 1.74 -5.34
C ASN A 64 -10.69 2.80 -6.13
N GLY A 65 -9.36 2.67 -6.25
CA GLY A 65 -8.52 3.58 -7.04
C GLY A 65 -7.53 4.42 -6.23
N TYR A 66 -7.58 4.31 -4.90
CA TYR A 66 -6.73 5.06 -3.99
C TYR A 66 -6.01 4.13 -3.02
N ILE A 67 -4.89 4.62 -2.52
CA ILE A 67 -4.14 4.02 -1.42
C ILE A 67 -4.51 4.80 -0.15
N TYR A 68 -5.01 4.11 0.86
CA TYR A 68 -5.34 4.68 2.17
C TYR A 68 -4.31 4.22 3.19
N SER A 69 -3.63 5.17 3.82
CA SER A 69 -2.64 4.92 4.88
C SER A 69 -3.18 5.41 6.21
N SER A 70 -3.10 4.56 7.23
CA SER A 70 -3.30 4.93 8.63
C SER A 70 -1.93 5.10 9.28
N ASP A 71 -1.52 6.35 9.48
CA ASP A 71 -0.31 6.74 10.18
C ASP A 71 -0.56 6.87 11.68
N ILE A 72 0.35 6.32 12.49
CA ILE A 72 0.26 6.31 13.97
C ILE A 72 0.14 7.73 14.54
N THR A 73 0.83 8.69 13.93
CA THR A 73 1.01 10.06 14.45
C THR A 73 0.18 11.10 13.71
N ARG A 74 -0.13 10.86 12.42
CA ARG A 74 -0.78 11.84 11.56
C ARG A 74 -2.19 11.46 11.11
N GLY A 75 -2.67 10.27 11.47
CA GLY A 75 -4.02 9.81 11.15
C GLY A 75 -4.12 9.31 9.70
N LEU A 76 -5.10 9.80 8.95
CA LEU A 76 -5.42 9.28 7.61
C LEU A 76 -4.72 10.06 6.50
N GLU A 77 -4.02 9.34 5.64
CA GLU A 77 -3.45 9.86 4.39
C GLU A 77 -4.05 9.10 3.20
N VAL A 78 -4.38 9.81 2.13
CA VAL A 78 -5.01 9.23 0.93
C VAL A 78 -4.19 9.62 -0.30
N PHE A 79 -3.75 8.63 -1.05
CA PHE A 79 -2.86 8.80 -2.19
C PHE A 79 -3.52 8.31 -3.47
N ALA A 80 -3.32 9.06 -4.55
CA ALA A 80 -3.53 8.58 -5.90
C ALA A 80 -2.19 8.11 -6.47
N ILE A 81 -2.21 7.00 -7.20
CA ILE A 81 -1.08 6.52 -7.98
C ILE A 81 -1.44 6.61 -9.46
N ASP A 82 -0.53 7.15 -10.26
CA ASP A 82 -0.63 7.19 -11.70
C ASP A 82 0.55 6.41 -12.30
N ASP A 83 0.39 5.10 -12.28
CA ASP A 83 1.34 4.15 -12.85
C ASP A 83 0.61 3.29 -13.89
N PRO A 84 1.12 3.12 -15.13
CA PRO A 84 0.45 2.35 -16.17
C PRO A 84 0.12 0.90 -15.79
N ILE A 85 0.97 0.26 -14.97
CA ILE A 85 0.78 -1.11 -14.48
C ILE A 85 -0.38 -1.16 -13.49
N VAL A 86 -0.46 -0.17 -12.59
CA VAL A 86 -1.49 -0.11 -11.53
C VAL A 86 -2.82 0.45 -12.03
N ASN A 87 -2.82 1.29 -13.07
CA ASN A 87 -4.00 2.02 -13.54
C ASN A 87 -5.19 1.11 -13.90
N GLY A 88 -4.94 -0.13 -14.32
CA GLY A 88 -6.00 -1.13 -14.56
C GLY A 88 -6.85 -1.45 -13.32
N ALA A 89 -6.27 -1.41 -12.12
CA ALA A 89 -6.95 -1.74 -10.86
C ALA A 89 -8.06 -0.75 -10.49
N LYS A 90 -8.04 0.48 -11.02
CA LYS A 90 -9.06 1.51 -10.77
C LYS A 90 -10.46 1.09 -11.27
N LYS A 91 -10.51 0.12 -12.19
CA LYS A 91 -11.74 -0.46 -12.76
C LYS A 91 -12.42 -1.45 -11.82
N VAL A 92 -11.69 -2.04 -10.88
CA VAL A 92 -12.25 -2.97 -9.89
C VAL A 92 -12.86 -2.14 -8.77
N LYS A 93 -14.17 -2.31 -8.56
CA LYS A 93 -14.93 -1.61 -7.51
C LYS A 93 -15.46 -2.61 -6.50
N MET A 94 -15.18 -2.37 -5.23
CA MET A 94 -15.61 -3.20 -4.11
C MET A 94 -16.62 -2.43 -3.27
N GLY A 95 -17.78 -3.04 -3.00
CA GLY A 95 -18.78 -2.48 -2.10
C GLY A 95 -18.38 -2.60 -0.62
N THR A 96 -17.67 -3.66 -0.27
CA THR A 96 -17.05 -3.87 1.05
C THR A 96 -15.64 -4.38 0.84
N PHE A 97 -14.69 -3.91 1.64
CA PHE A 97 -13.31 -4.39 1.60
C PHE A 97 -12.75 -4.53 3.01
N ASN A 98 -12.42 -5.77 3.39
CA ASN A 98 -11.65 -6.04 4.59
C ASN A 98 -10.25 -6.46 4.14
N ALA A 99 -9.28 -5.56 4.30
CA ALA A 99 -7.92 -5.84 3.89
C ALA A 99 -7.29 -7.01 4.65
N GLN A 100 -7.72 -7.32 5.87
CA GLN A 100 -7.16 -8.46 6.61
C GLN A 100 -7.56 -9.81 6.02
N SER A 101 -8.71 -9.90 5.36
CA SER A 101 -9.16 -11.14 4.73
C SER A 101 -8.69 -11.31 3.28
N GLN A 102 -7.99 -10.32 2.71
CA GLN A 102 -7.53 -10.29 1.30
C GLN A 102 -8.58 -10.89 0.34
N PRO A 103 -9.80 -10.33 0.28
CA PRO A 103 -10.89 -10.93 -0.47
C PRO A 103 -10.55 -11.03 -1.97
N SER A 104 -11.13 -12.04 -2.63
CA SER A 104 -11.02 -12.19 -4.08
C SER A 104 -11.58 -10.95 -4.79
N TYR A 105 -10.89 -10.54 -5.85
CA TYR A 105 -11.28 -9.39 -6.67
C TYR A 105 -12.14 -9.78 -7.87
N ASN A 106 -12.49 -11.07 -8.02
CA ASN A 106 -13.19 -11.60 -9.19
C ASN A 106 -14.73 -11.46 -9.16
N GLY A 107 -15.31 -10.92 -8.09
CA GLY A 107 -16.77 -10.90 -7.90
C GLY A 107 -17.29 -12.24 -7.41
#